data_AF-A0A8H4UYI4-F1
#
_entry.id   AF-A0A8H4UYI4-F1
#
_cell.length_a   1.000
_cell.length_b   1.000
_cell.length_c   1.000
_cell.angle_alpha   90.00
_cell.angle_beta   90.00
_cell.angle_gamma   90.00
#
_symmetry.space_group_name_H-M   'P 1'
#
loop_
_entity.id
_entity.type
_entity.pdbx_description
1 polymer ?
#
loop_
_entity_poly.entity_id
_entity_poly.type
_entity_poly.pdbx_seq_one_letter_code
_entity_poly.pdbx_strand_id
1 'polypeptide(L)'
;MEDVGDSASPKERVEEPDPPPSQEHKSLKYSLLGPSLLKAGQDAVDQRKVSEIIYNASKGSKFFNHEEARDKVLTEKIEQILARKARLEKLDLSADLRRADEYIAELELSRDLSQTVVHVDCDAFFAAVEELDRPELKHLPMAVGKGVLTTCNYVARTFGCRSGMAGFVAKKLCPDLICIPQNYEKYTAKAEEIRAIFVEYDPCFESASIDEAYLNITAFCDENNMDPQEAVQQMRARIADETKITVSAGIAANTKLAKIASNQNKPNGQFFIASERQAIMAFVKDLP
;
A
#
# COMPACT_ATOMS: atom_id res chain seq x y z
N MET A 1 -8.73 13.72 -78.13
CA MET A 1 -9.14 14.74 -77.15
C MET A 1 -10.58 14.42 -76.81
N GLU A 2 -10.96 13.94 -75.63
CA GLU A 2 -10.29 13.76 -74.34
C GLU A 2 -10.98 12.59 -73.62
N ASP A 3 -10.19 11.92 -72.80
CA ASP A 3 -10.54 10.79 -71.93
C ASP A 3 -11.57 11.21 -70.87
N VAL A 4 -12.64 10.44 -70.70
CA VAL A 4 -13.59 10.62 -69.58
C VAL A 4 -13.08 9.80 -68.41
N GLY A 5 -12.23 10.42 -67.59
CA GLY A 5 -11.73 9.86 -66.34
C GLY A 5 -12.80 9.85 -65.26
N ASP A 6 -13.11 8.65 -64.78
CA ASP A 6 -13.98 8.35 -63.64
C ASP A 6 -13.31 8.80 -62.32
N SER A 7 -13.95 9.71 -61.59
CA SER A 7 -13.46 10.25 -60.32
C SER A 7 -13.80 9.31 -59.16
N ALA A 8 -12.88 8.40 -58.83
CA ALA A 8 -12.96 7.61 -57.60
C ALA A 8 -12.36 8.38 -56.41
N SER A 9 -13.22 8.81 -55.49
CA SER A 9 -12.85 9.36 -54.17
C SER A 9 -12.03 8.35 -53.35
N PRO A 10 -11.05 8.78 -52.53
CA PRO A 10 -10.30 7.87 -51.68
C PRO A 10 -11.21 7.37 -50.55
N LYS A 11 -11.46 6.07 -50.50
CA LYS A 11 -12.12 5.41 -49.36
C LYS A 11 -11.23 5.57 -48.12
N GLU A 12 -11.71 6.30 -47.13
CA GLU A 12 -11.18 6.29 -45.78
C GLU A 12 -11.04 4.84 -45.30
N ARG A 13 -9.82 4.44 -44.92
CA ARG A 13 -9.62 3.22 -44.14
C ARG A 13 -10.19 3.49 -42.76
N VAL A 14 -11.38 2.96 -42.51
CA VAL A 14 -11.89 2.76 -41.16
C VAL A 14 -10.90 1.82 -40.47
N GLU A 15 -10.15 2.33 -39.50
CA GLU A 15 -9.39 1.49 -38.57
C GLU A 15 -10.38 0.59 -37.85
N GLU A 16 -10.24 -0.73 -38.05
CA GLU A 16 -10.99 -1.70 -37.27
C GLU A 16 -10.60 -1.54 -35.79
N PRO A 17 -11.56 -1.55 -34.86
CA PRO A 17 -11.25 -1.49 -33.44
C PRO A 17 -10.38 -2.69 -33.05
N ASP A 18 -9.34 -2.43 -32.26
CA ASP A 18 -8.47 -3.48 -31.72
C ASP A 18 -9.31 -4.61 -31.11
N PRO A 19 -8.97 -5.89 -31.37
CA PRO A 19 -9.68 -7.01 -30.79
C PRO A 19 -9.67 -6.89 -29.26
N PRO A 20 -10.76 -7.28 -28.58
CA PRO A 20 -10.81 -7.22 -27.13
C PRO A 20 -9.63 -8.02 -26.56
N PRO A 21 -8.89 -7.47 -25.57
CA PRO A 21 -7.70 -8.13 -25.04
C PRO A 21 -8.06 -9.53 -24.55
N SER A 22 -7.34 -10.52 -25.03
CA SER A 22 -7.51 -11.93 -24.67
C SER A 22 -7.60 -12.08 -23.14
N GLN A 23 -8.64 -12.72 -22.62
CA GLN A 23 -8.78 -13.04 -21.19
C GLN A 23 -7.69 -13.99 -20.67
N GLU A 24 -6.84 -14.52 -21.55
CA GLU A 24 -5.69 -15.33 -21.21
C GLU A 24 -4.77 -14.63 -20.19
N HIS A 25 -4.49 -15.32 -19.09
CA HIS A 25 -3.59 -14.91 -18.00
C HIS A 25 -4.03 -13.73 -17.13
N LYS A 26 -5.33 -13.41 -17.04
CA LYS A 26 -5.81 -12.30 -16.17
C LYS A 26 -5.38 -12.46 -14.70
N SER A 27 -5.51 -13.66 -14.12
CA SER A 27 -5.09 -13.97 -12.74
C SER A 27 -3.59 -13.80 -12.55
N LEU A 28 -2.79 -14.38 -13.44
CA LEU A 28 -1.33 -14.28 -13.42
C LEU A 28 -0.86 -12.83 -13.56
N LYS A 29 -1.43 -12.07 -14.49
CA LYS A 29 -1.14 -10.63 -14.67
C LYS A 29 -1.41 -9.83 -13.40
N TYR A 30 -2.46 -10.18 -12.66
CA TYR A 30 -2.75 -9.60 -11.35
C TYR A 30 -1.72 -10.05 -10.29
N SER A 31 -1.40 -11.34 -10.21
CA SER A 31 -0.39 -11.87 -9.27
C SER A 31 0.98 -11.20 -9.45
N LEU A 32 1.41 -11.00 -10.70
CA LEU A 32 2.69 -10.38 -11.05
C LEU A 32 2.79 -8.91 -10.62
N LEU A 33 1.68 -8.21 -10.38
CA LEU A 33 1.71 -6.86 -9.84
C LEU A 33 2.28 -6.82 -8.41
N GLY A 34 2.22 -7.93 -7.69
CA GLY A 34 2.74 -8.08 -6.33
C GLY A 34 1.90 -7.39 -5.26
N PRO A 35 2.29 -7.52 -3.98
CA PRO A 35 1.46 -7.11 -2.83
C PRO A 35 1.41 -5.59 -2.61
N SER A 36 2.30 -4.81 -3.24
CA SER A 36 2.43 -3.37 -3.03
C SER A 36 1.57 -2.51 -3.97
N LEU A 37 0.49 -3.08 -4.51
CA LEU A 37 -0.41 -2.41 -5.46
C LEU A 37 -1.13 -1.20 -4.89
N LEU A 38 -1.57 -1.30 -3.63
CA LEU A 38 -2.35 -0.29 -2.93
C LEU A 38 -1.44 0.65 -2.12
N LYS A 39 -0.18 0.82 -2.54
CA LYS A 39 0.73 1.76 -1.88
C LYS A 39 0.27 3.20 -2.17
N ALA A 40 0.20 4.01 -1.11
CA ALA A 40 -0.15 5.43 -1.21
C ALA A 40 0.67 6.17 -2.27
N GLY A 41 0.03 7.07 -3.03
CA GLY A 41 0.64 7.82 -4.13
C GLY A 41 0.59 7.12 -5.48
N GLN A 42 -0.28 6.11 -5.66
CA GLN A 42 -0.49 5.42 -6.94
C GLN A 42 -1.94 5.53 -7.46
N ASP A 43 -2.76 6.38 -6.86
CA ASP A 43 -4.21 6.42 -7.10
C ASP A 43 -4.57 6.79 -8.55
N ALA A 44 -3.73 7.60 -9.20
CA ALA A 44 -3.91 8.00 -10.60
C ALA A 44 -3.20 7.08 -11.62
N VAL A 45 -2.53 6.02 -11.17
CA VAL A 45 -1.73 5.15 -12.05
C VAL A 45 -2.63 4.17 -12.78
N ASP A 46 -2.48 4.07 -14.11
CA ASP A 46 -3.12 3.01 -14.89
C ASP A 46 -2.48 1.66 -14.59
N GLN A 47 -3.11 0.93 -13.66
CA GLN A 47 -2.64 -0.39 -13.22
C GLN A 47 -2.67 -1.44 -14.34
N ARG A 48 -3.48 -1.26 -15.39
CA ARG A 48 -3.51 -2.21 -16.54
C ARG A 48 -2.23 -2.07 -17.34
N LYS A 49 -1.85 -0.83 -17.68
CA LYS A 49 -0.59 -0.54 -18.37
C LYS A 49 0.62 -1.02 -17.58
N VAL A 50 0.63 -0.79 -16.26
CA VAL A 50 1.69 -1.29 -15.38
C VAL A 50 1.75 -2.82 -15.41
N SER A 51 0.61 -3.50 -15.29
CA SER A 51 0.51 -4.97 -15.34
C SER A 51 1.07 -5.52 -16.65
N GLU A 52 0.74 -4.91 -17.79
CA GLU A 52 1.22 -5.34 -19.10
C GLU A 52 2.74 -5.18 -19.24
N ILE A 53 3.30 -4.06 -18.77
CA ILE A 53 4.75 -3.85 -18.80
C ILE A 53 5.46 -4.89 -17.94
N ILE A 54 4.96 -5.16 -16.72
CA ILE A 54 5.54 -6.17 -15.84
C ILE A 54 5.47 -7.55 -16.48
N TYR A 55 4.30 -7.92 -17.01
CA TYR A 55 4.10 -9.20 -17.69
C TYR A 55 5.08 -9.38 -18.85
N ASN A 56 5.13 -8.41 -19.77
CA ASN A 56 6.01 -8.46 -20.94
C ASN A 56 7.50 -8.44 -20.56
N ALA A 57 7.87 -7.72 -19.49
CA ALA A 57 9.23 -7.69 -19.01
C ALA A 57 9.66 -9.00 -18.33
N SER A 58 8.71 -9.76 -17.80
CA SER A 58 8.99 -10.98 -17.01
C SER A 58 8.84 -12.26 -17.85
N LYS A 59 8.05 -12.23 -18.92
CA LYS A 59 7.70 -13.38 -19.76
C LYS A 59 8.95 -14.17 -20.20
N GLY A 60 8.90 -15.49 -19.98
CA GLY A 60 9.98 -16.42 -20.33
C GLY A 60 11.12 -16.53 -19.31
N SER A 61 11.12 -15.72 -18.24
CA SER A 61 12.07 -15.86 -17.14
C SER A 61 11.75 -17.05 -16.23
N LYS A 62 12.75 -17.52 -15.47
CA LYS A 62 12.53 -18.53 -14.42
C LYS A 62 11.51 -18.07 -13.37
N PHE A 63 11.54 -16.78 -13.00
CA PHE A 63 10.58 -16.18 -12.08
C PHE A 63 9.16 -16.25 -12.64
N PHE A 64 8.96 -15.86 -13.90
CA PHE A 64 7.65 -15.91 -14.56
C PHE A 64 7.09 -17.32 -14.62
N ASN A 65 7.90 -18.30 -14.99
CA ASN A 65 7.46 -19.70 -15.04
C ASN A 65 7.07 -20.21 -13.63
N HIS A 66 7.77 -19.76 -12.59
CA HIS A 66 7.43 -20.08 -11.21
C HIS A 66 6.11 -19.44 -10.78
N GLU A 67 5.90 -18.16 -11.09
CA GLU A 67 4.65 -17.45 -10.81
C GLU A 67 3.47 -18.06 -11.57
N GLU A 68 3.66 -18.49 -12.82
CA GLU A 68 2.63 -19.22 -13.57
C GLU A 68 2.25 -20.55 -12.89
N ALA A 69 3.24 -21.31 -12.41
CA ALA A 69 2.97 -22.54 -11.66
C ALA A 69 2.22 -22.25 -10.35
N ARG A 70 2.60 -21.19 -9.63
CA ARG A 70 1.91 -20.76 -8.40
C ARG A 70 0.47 -20.32 -8.66
N ASP A 71 0.22 -19.58 -9.75
CA ASP A 71 -1.11 -19.13 -10.15
C ASP A 71 -2.03 -20.32 -10.46
N LYS A 72 -1.51 -21.35 -11.15
CA LYS A 72 -2.23 -22.60 -11.40
C LYS A 72 -2.60 -23.32 -10.09
N VAL A 73 -1.63 -23.50 -9.19
CA VAL A 73 -1.87 -24.13 -7.87
C VAL A 73 -2.87 -23.34 -7.03
N LEU A 74 -2.81 -22.00 -7.08
CA LEU A 74 -3.77 -21.14 -6.38
C LEU A 74 -5.17 -21.28 -6.98
N THR A 75 -5.28 -21.34 -8.30
CA THR A 75 -6.55 -21.52 -9.01
C THR A 75 -7.21 -22.84 -8.60
N GLU A 76 -6.46 -23.95 -8.60
CA GLU A 76 -6.96 -25.25 -8.13
C GLU A 76 -7.45 -25.20 -6.68
N LYS A 77 -6.72 -24.51 -5.78
CA LYS A 77 -7.15 -24.31 -4.38
C LYS A 77 -8.45 -23.51 -4.29
N ILE A 78 -8.59 -22.45 -5.09
CA ILE A 78 -9.82 -21.64 -5.14
C ILE A 78 -10.99 -22.52 -5.60
N GLU A 79 -10.82 -23.32 -6.65
CA GLU A 79 -11.84 -24.25 -7.13
C GLU A 79 -12.26 -25.27 -6.07
N GLN A 80 -11.31 -25.80 -5.29
CA GLN A 80 -11.61 -26.69 -4.17
C GLN A 80 -12.42 -25.99 -3.07
N ILE A 81 -12.06 -24.74 -2.73
CA ILE A 81 -12.80 -23.94 -1.74
C ILE A 81 -14.22 -23.65 -2.25
N LEU A 82 -14.37 -23.27 -3.51
CA LEU A 82 -15.68 -23.02 -4.13
C LEU A 82 -16.55 -24.29 -4.17
N ALA A 83 -15.95 -25.44 -4.51
CA ALA A 83 -16.64 -26.72 -4.48
C ALA A 83 -17.05 -27.11 -3.05
N ARG A 84 -16.23 -26.80 -2.03
CA ARG A 84 -16.59 -27.01 -0.62
C ARG A 84 -17.72 -26.08 -0.19
N LYS A 85 -17.66 -24.79 -0.55
CA LYS A 85 -18.73 -23.82 -0.32
C LYS A 85 -20.06 -24.30 -0.90
N ALA A 86 -20.08 -24.70 -2.17
CA ALA A 86 -21.30 -25.18 -2.83
C ALA A 86 -21.90 -26.45 -2.19
N ARG A 87 -21.11 -27.26 -1.50
CA ARG A 87 -21.61 -28.37 -0.68
C ARG A 87 -22.20 -27.88 0.63
N LEU A 88 -21.53 -26.96 1.32
CA LEU A 88 -21.99 -26.39 2.59
C LEU A 88 -23.31 -25.63 2.44
N GLU A 89 -23.51 -24.91 1.33
CA GLU A 89 -24.76 -24.19 1.02
C GLU A 89 -26.00 -25.09 0.91
N LYS A 90 -25.82 -26.41 0.79
CA LYS A 90 -26.90 -27.41 0.73
C LYS A 90 -27.21 -28.05 2.08
N LEU A 91 -26.40 -27.78 3.11
CA LEU A 91 -26.56 -28.36 4.45
C LEU A 91 -27.32 -27.40 5.35
N ASP A 92 -28.00 -27.94 6.36
CA ASP A 92 -28.47 -27.12 7.48
C ASP A 92 -27.29 -26.79 8.39
N LEU A 93 -26.91 -25.50 8.40
CA LEU A 93 -25.80 -24.96 9.19
C LEU A 93 -26.28 -24.20 10.42
N SER A 94 -27.55 -24.35 10.83
CA SER A 94 -28.13 -23.56 11.93
C SER A 94 -27.37 -23.70 13.25
N ALA A 95 -26.84 -24.89 13.56
CA ALA A 95 -26.02 -25.10 14.74
C ALA A 95 -24.64 -24.43 14.64
N ASP A 96 -24.02 -24.43 13.46
CA ASP A 96 -22.74 -23.76 13.21
C ASP A 96 -22.88 -22.24 13.29
N LEU A 97 -23.95 -21.69 12.70
CA LEU A 97 -24.27 -20.26 12.75
C LEU A 97 -24.49 -19.78 14.18
N ARG A 98 -25.26 -20.52 14.99
CA ARG A 98 -25.43 -20.17 16.42
C ARG A 98 -24.12 -20.12 17.18
N ARG A 99 -23.22 -21.09 16.97
CA ARG A 99 -21.88 -21.09 17.60
C ARG A 99 -21.04 -19.89 17.15
N ALA A 100 -21.13 -19.50 15.87
CA ALA A 100 -20.45 -18.32 15.37
C ALA A 100 -21.01 -17.03 16.00
N ASP A 101 -22.33 -16.91 16.11
CA ASP A 101 -23.00 -15.77 16.74
C ASP A 101 -22.66 -15.66 18.24
N GLU A 102 -22.62 -16.78 18.96
CA GLU A 102 -22.17 -16.84 20.36
C GLU A 102 -20.74 -16.32 20.50
N TYR A 103 -19.82 -16.78 19.65
CA TYR A 103 -18.44 -16.32 19.66
C TYR A 103 -18.31 -14.82 19.32
N ILE A 104 -19.07 -14.31 18.36
CA ILE A 104 -19.10 -12.88 18.03
C ILE A 104 -19.62 -12.07 19.23
N ALA A 105 -20.67 -12.55 19.92
CA ALA A 105 -21.21 -11.89 21.10
C ALA A 105 -20.18 -11.81 22.23
N GLU A 106 -19.40 -12.87 22.46
CA GLU A 106 -18.29 -12.87 23.43
C GLU A 106 -17.21 -11.84 23.08
N LEU A 107 -16.85 -11.73 21.79
CA LEU A 107 -15.88 -10.73 21.32
C LEU A 107 -16.43 -9.29 21.45
N GLU A 108 -17.72 -9.07 21.20
CA GLU A 108 -18.35 -7.75 21.37
C GLU A 108 -18.45 -7.36 22.85
N LEU A 109 -18.75 -8.31 23.74
CA LEU A 109 -18.80 -8.07 25.19
C LEU A 109 -17.42 -7.75 25.79
N SER A 110 -16.35 -8.32 25.24
CA SER A 110 -14.97 -8.09 25.68
C SER A 110 -14.27 -6.95 24.94
N ARG A 111 -14.99 -6.18 24.10
CA ARG A 111 -14.44 -5.07 23.33
C ARG A 111 -13.95 -3.95 24.25
N ASP A 112 -12.66 -3.66 24.19
CA ASP A 112 -12.06 -2.49 24.82
C ASP A 112 -11.91 -1.34 23.82
N LEU A 113 -12.45 -0.17 24.18
CA LEU A 113 -12.34 1.08 23.43
C LEU A 113 -11.72 2.22 24.26
N SER A 114 -11.17 1.90 25.44
CA SER A 114 -10.57 2.88 26.35
C SER A 114 -9.19 3.35 25.89
N GLN A 115 -8.53 2.58 25.03
CA GLN A 115 -7.17 2.85 24.60
C GLN A 115 -7.12 3.83 23.42
N THR A 116 -6.07 4.65 23.38
CA THR A 116 -5.71 5.51 22.25
C THR A 116 -4.39 5.01 21.68
N VAL A 117 -4.50 4.18 20.64
CA VAL A 117 -3.35 3.59 19.94
C VAL A 117 -3.04 4.39 18.68
N VAL A 118 -1.76 4.70 18.49
CA VAL A 118 -1.24 5.38 17.31
C VAL A 118 -0.31 4.43 16.58
N HIS A 119 -0.52 4.30 15.27
CA HIS A 119 0.48 3.74 14.37
C HIS A 119 1.13 4.87 13.59
N VAL A 120 2.45 4.98 13.66
CA VAL A 120 3.25 5.99 12.95
C VAL A 120 4.09 5.29 11.87
N ASP A 121 4.14 5.87 10.67
CA ASP A 121 4.79 5.30 9.50
C ASP A 121 5.49 6.40 8.69
N CYS A 122 6.82 6.33 8.60
CA CYS A 122 7.60 7.34 7.89
C CYS A 122 7.34 7.33 6.38
N ASP A 123 7.14 8.52 5.80
CA ASP A 123 6.71 8.61 4.41
C ASP A 123 7.88 8.36 3.45
N ALA A 124 7.82 7.23 2.72
CA ALA A 124 8.86 6.82 1.77
C ALA A 124 10.27 6.81 2.40
N PHE A 125 10.38 6.32 3.64
CA PHE A 125 11.51 6.54 4.55
C PHE A 125 12.89 6.58 3.90
N PHE A 126 13.40 5.47 3.33
CA PHE A 126 14.77 5.47 2.79
C PHE A 126 14.95 6.47 1.65
N ALA A 127 13.94 6.69 0.80
CA ALA A 127 14.03 7.71 -0.25
C ALA A 127 14.04 9.11 0.35
N ALA A 128 13.20 9.38 1.36
CA ALA A 128 13.17 10.66 2.07
C ALA A 128 14.50 10.98 2.78
N VAL A 129 15.17 9.97 3.35
CA VAL A 129 16.51 10.13 3.95
C VAL A 129 17.55 10.52 2.90
N GLU A 130 17.54 9.86 1.74
CA GLU A 130 18.50 10.15 0.66
C GLU A 130 18.25 11.53 0.02
N GLU A 131 16.99 11.99 0.01
CA GLU A 131 16.60 13.34 -0.40
C GLU A 131 17.09 14.45 0.56
N LEU A 132 17.52 14.12 1.78
CA LEU A 132 18.14 15.10 2.69
C LEU A 132 19.54 15.50 2.22
N ASP A 133 20.35 14.52 1.80
CA ASP A 133 21.70 14.75 1.30
C ASP A 133 21.70 15.29 -0.14
N ARG A 134 20.63 14.98 -0.89
CA ARG A 134 20.46 15.33 -2.30
C ARG A 134 19.10 15.96 -2.56
N PRO A 135 18.88 17.23 -2.16
CA PRO A 135 17.59 17.89 -2.26
C PRO A 135 17.00 17.94 -3.68
N GLU A 136 17.84 17.87 -4.71
CA GLU A 136 17.39 17.83 -6.10
C GLU A 136 16.54 16.59 -6.43
N LEU A 137 16.71 15.50 -5.68
CA LEU A 137 15.97 14.25 -5.91
C LEU A 137 14.49 14.34 -5.55
N LYS A 138 14.08 15.33 -4.73
CA LYS A 138 12.66 15.53 -4.34
C LYS A 138 11.74 15.79 -5.54
N HIS A 139 12.30 16.27 -6.64
CA HIS A 139 11.56 16.63 -7.85
C HIS A 139 11.82 15.66 -9.01
N LEU A 140 12.59 14.59 -8.77
CA LEU A 140 12.95 13.60 -9.78
C LEU A 140 12.45 12.21 -9.35
N PRO A 141 12.06 11.34 -10.29
CA PRO A 141 11.69 9.97 -9.95
C PRO A 141 12.94 9.23 -9.44
N MET A 142 12.93 8.80 -8.18
CA MET A 142 14.06 8.07 -7.59
C MET A 142 13.60 6.85 -6.78
N ALA A 143 14.46 5.83 -6.75
CA ALA A 143 14.27 4.63 -5.94
C ALA A 143 15.54 4.21 -5.20
N VAL A 144 15.38 3.63 -4.01
CA VAL A 144 16.45 3.00 -3.24
C VAL A 144 16.48 1.51 -3.57
N GLY A 145 17.64 1.01 -3.94
CA GLY A 145 17.88 -0.36 -4.39
C GLY A 145 18.04 -0.47 -5.91
N LYS A 146 19.12 -1.15 -6.36
CA LYS A 146 19.45 -1.30 -7.79
C LYS A 146 18.89 -2.57 -8.43
N GLY A 147 18.95 -3.70 -7.71
CA GLY A 147 18.44 -4.99 -8.19
C GLY A 147 16.93 -5.11 -8.01
N VAL A 148 16.50 -5.00 -6.76
CA VAL A 148 15.09 -4.89 -6.36
C VAL A 148 14.94 -3.58 -5.60
N LEU A 149 13.89 -2.82 -5.90
CA LEU A 149 13.58 -1.59 -5.21
C LEU A 149 13.15 -1.89 -3.78
N THR A 150 13.83 -1.33 -2.80
CA THR A 150 13.42 -1.37 -1.40
C THR A 150 12.30 -0.36 -1.14
N THR A 151 12.41 0.84 -1.71
CA THR A 151 11.36 1.86 -1.73
C THR A 151 11.60 2.85 -2.88
N CYS A 152 10.66 3.76 -3.11
CA CYS A 152 10.81 4.86 -4.05
C CYS A 152 10.02 6.08 -3.56
N ASN A 153 10.44 7.27 -4.00
CA ASN A 153 9.78 8.51 -3.63
C ASN A 153 8.41 8.64 -4.30
N TYR A 154 7.59 9.57 -3.82
CA TYR A 154 6.23 9.75 -4.34
C TYR A 154 6.21 10.14 -5.83
N VAL A 155 7.24 10.84 -6.32
CA VAL A 155 7.40 11.13 -7.75
C VAL A 155 7.52 9.84 -8.58
N ALA A 156 8.34 8.89 -8.16
CA ALA A 156 8.46 7.61 -8.86
C ALA A 156 7.18 6.75 -8.77
N ARG A 157 6.42 6.86 -7.67
CA ARG A 157 5.15 6.13 -7.48
C ARG A 157 4.09 6.50 -8.51
N THR A 158 4.08 7.73 -9.02
CA THR A 158 3.13 8.15 -10.08
C THR A 158 3.36 7.43 -11.42
N PHE A 159 4.51 6.77 -11.59
CA PHE A 159 4.81 5.91 -12.74
C PHE A 159 4.49 4.43 -12.46
N GLY A 160 3.99 4.10 -11.26
CA GLY A 160 3.73 2.74 -10.81
C GLY A 160 4.95 2.04 -10.18
N CYS A 161 6.09 2.73 -10.02
CA CYS A 161 7.24 2.17 -9.31
C CYS A 161 6.90 1.94 -7.83
N ARG A 162 7.38 0.84 -7.24
CA ARG A 162 7.07 0.45 -5.86
C ARG A 162 8.13 -0.49 -5.28
N SER A 163 8.11 -0.59 -3.94
CA SER A 163 8.88 -1.59 -3.19
C SER A 163 8.61 -3.01 -3.69
N GLY A 164 9.64 -3.85 -3.70
CA GLY A 164 9.59 -5.24 -4.17
C GLY A 164 9.63 -5.41 -5.69
N MET A 165 9.58 -4.31 -6.46
CA MET A 165 9.70 -4.35 -7.92
C MET A 165 11.17 -4.52 -8.34
N ALA A 166 11.43 -5.36 -9.34
CA ALA A 166 12.77 -5.46 -9.92
C ALA A 166 13.16 -4.14 -10.63
N GLY A 167 14.39 -3.68 -10.42
CA GLY A 167 14.88 -2.39 -10.92
C GLY A 167 14.81 -2.28 -12.45
N PHE A 168 15.09 -3.36 -13.18
CA PHE A 168 14.96 -3.38 -14.64
C PHE A 168 13.51 -3.24 -15.13
N VAL A 169 12.54 -3.70 -14.35
CA VAL A 169 11.11 -3.54 -14.65
C VAL A 169 10.67 -2.12 -14.32
N ALA A 170 11.10 -1.58 -13.17
CA ALA A 170 10.84 -0.19 -12.80
C ALA A 170 11.39 0.80 -13.84
N LYS A 171 12.59 0.52 -14.39
CA LYS A 171 13.17 1.29 -15.49
C LYS A 171 12.37 1.24 -16.80
N LYS A 172 11.56 0.20 -17.03
CA LYS A 172 10.63 0.17 -18.16
C LYS A 172 9.37 1.00 -17.90
N LEU A 173 8.96 1.13 -16.64
CA LEU A 173 7.86 2.01 -16.24
C LEU A 173 8.28 3.49 -16.26
N CYS A 174 9.50 3.76 -15.80
CA CYS A 174 10.08 5.10 -15.71
C CYS A 174 11.55 5.06 -16.19
N PRO A 175 11.82 5.35 -17.49
CA PRO A 175 13.18 5.34 -18.04
C PRO A 175 14.17 6.24 -17.29
N ASP A 176 13.68 7.39 -16.80
CA ASP A 176 14.46 8.39 -16.08
C ASP A 176 14.68 8.06 -14.59
N LEU A 177 14.15 6.93 -14.08
CA LEU A 177 14.22 6.57 -12.66
C LEU A 177 15.65 6.52 -12.12
N ILE A 178 15.97 7.30 -11.11
CA ILE A 178 17.31 7.30 -10.49
C ILE A 178 17.36 6.22 -9.40
N CYS A 179 18.14 5.15 -9.61
CA CYS A 179 18.31 4.08 -8.62
C CYS A 179 19.60 4.27 -7.81
N ILE A 180 19.47 4.48 -6.51
CA ILE A 180 20.59 4.66 -5.57
C ILE A 180 20.79 3.40 -4.70
N PRO A 181 22.03 3.08 -4.28
CA PRO A 181 22.29 1.95 -3.38
C PRO A 181 21.74 2.22 -1.97
N GLN A 182 21.47 1.15 -1.21
CA GLN A 182 21.05 1.26 0.19
C GLN A 182 22.19 1.78 1.09
N ASN A 183 21.85 2.58 2.09
CA ASN A 183 22.73 2.97 3.19
C ASN A 183 22.04 2.74 4.55
N TYR A 184 22.14 1.51 5.07
CA TYR A 184 21.47 1.12 6.31
C TYR A 184 21.95 1.89 7.54
N GLU A 185 23.22 2.31 7.59
CA GLU A 185 23.75 3.10 8.70
C GLU A 185 23.01 4.44 8.82
N LYS A 186 22.84 5.15 7.69
CA LYS A 186 22.06 6.40 7.65
C LYS A 186 20.60 6.18 8.06
N TYR A 187 19.98 5.12 7.55
CA TYR A 187 18.57 4.85 7.84
C TYR A 187 18.35 4.51 9.31
N THR A 188 19.25 3.73 9.91
CA THR A 188 19.21 3.40 11.33
C THR A 188 19.40 4.64 12.19
N ALA A 189 20.42 5.45 11.90
CA ALA A 189 20.68 6.68 12.65
C ALA A 189 19.48 7.64 12.60
N LYS A 190 18.89 7.85 11.40
CA LYS A 190 17.71 8.70 11.27
C LYS A 190 16.49 8.15 12.02
N ALA A 191 16.31 6.83 12.01
CA ALA A 191 15.22 6.20 12.75
C ALA A 191 15.41 6.30 14.27
N GLU A 192 16.64 6.30 14.77
CA GLU A 192 16.94 6.53 16.19
C GLU A 192 16.56 7.95 16.62
N GLU A 193 16.81 8.96 15.79
CA GLU A 193 16.35 10.34 16.05
C GLU A 193 14.82 10.41 16.16
N ILE A 194 14.09 9.75 15.26
CA ILE A 194 12.62 9.73 15.28
C ILE A 194 12.11 8.97 16.51
N ARG A 195 12.70 7.81 16.83
CA ARG A 195 12.32 7.01 18.00
C ARG A 195 12.57 7.73 19.32
N ALA A 196 13.59 8.60 19.40
CA ALA A 196 13.81 9.42 20.59
C ALA A 196 12.60 10.31 20.91
N ILE A 197 11.92 10.82 19.88
CA ILE A 197 10.67 11.60 20.05
C ILE A 197 9.53 10.69 20.49
N PHE A 198 9.42 9.46 19.96
CA PHE A 198 8.35 8.53 20.34
C PHE A 198 8.35 8.19 21.85
N VAL A 199 9.54 8.07 22.46
CA VAL A 199 9.70 7.77 23.89
C VAL A 199 9.00 8.79 24.80
N GLU A 200 8.86 10.05 24.35
CA GLU A 200 8.17 11.09 25.12
C GLU A 200 6.64 10.89 25.16
N TYR A 201 6.08 10.22 24.14
CA TYR A 201 4.64 9.95 24.03
C TYR A 201 4.26 8.56 24.56
N ASP A 202 5.17 7.60 24.41
CA ASP A 202 5.04 6.24 24.96
C ASP A 202 6.44 5.63 25.17
N PRO A 203 6.92 5.55 26.42
CA PRO A 203 8.22 4.93 26.73
C PRO A 203 8.31 3.44 26.39
N CYS A 204 7.16 2.78 26.22
CA CYS A 204 7.03 1.35 25.96
C CYS A 204 6.59 1.06 24.51
N PHE A 205 6.72 2.02 23.60
CA PHE A 205 6.30 1.86 22.21
C PHE A 205 6.92 0.61 21.55
N GLU A 206 6.20 0.01 20.61
CA GLU A 206 6.66 -1.16 19.88
C GLU A 206 7.05 -0.79 18.45
N SER A 207 8.33 -1.04 18.09
CA SER A 207 8.79 -0.89 16.71
C SER A 207 8.36 -2.09 15.87
N ALA A 208 7.60 -1.86 14.79
CA ALA A 208 7.23 -2.90 13.84
C ALA A 208 8.30 -3.09 12.75
N SER A 209 8.98 -2.01 12.38
CA SER A 209 10.10 -1.96 11.46
C SER A 209 11.02 -0.79 11.82
N ILE A 210 11.98 -0.46 10.95
CA ILE A 210 12.84 0.71 11.14
C ILE A 210 12.08 2.03 11.00
N ASP A 211 10.98 2.04 10.24
CA ASP A 211 10.20 3.23 9.87
C ASP A 211 8.77 3.24 10.41
N GLU A 212 8.36 2.19 11.13
CA GLU A 212 7.02 2.04 11.68
C GLU A 212 7.03 1.68 13.17
N ALA A 213 6.13 2.29 13.93
CA ALA A 213 5.96 2.04 15.35
C ALA A 213 4.49 2.12 15.78
N TYR A 214 4.14 1.38 16.84
CA TYR A 214 2.89 1.51 17.58
C TYR A 214 3.17 2.16 18.93
N LEU A 215 2.36 3.17 19.26
CA LEU A 215 2.39 3.87 20.54
C LEU A 215 1.02 3.76 21.19
N ASN A 216 0.97 3.57 22.50
CA ASN A 216 -0.24 3.76 23.30
C ASN A 216 -0.15 5.09 24.05
N ILE A 217 -0.74 6.14 23.47
CA ILE A 217 -0.65 7.50 24.01
C ILE A 217 -1.76 7.81 25.03
N THR A 218 -2.50 6.81 25.50
CA THR A 218 -3.61 7.00 26.45
C THR A 218 -3.13 7.74 27.70
N ALA A 219 -2.10 7.23 28.37
CA ALA A 219 -1.54 7.85 29.57
C ALA A 219 -1.00 9.27 29.30
N PHE A 220 -0.29 9.46 28.18
CA PHE A 220 0.20 10.76 27.78
C PHE A 220 -0.93 11.79 27.60
N CYS A 221 -2.01 11.40 26.94
CA CYS A 221 -3.16 12.29 26.73
C CYS A 221 -3.86 12.62 28.06
N ASP A 222 -4.04 11.63 28.94
CA ASP A 222 -4.67 11.82 30.25
C ASP A 222 -3.85 12.74 31.17
N GLU A 223 -2.53 12.50 31.26
CA GLU A 223 -1.62 13.28 32.11
C GLU A 223 -1.47 14.73 31.66
N ASN A 224 -1.52 14.96 30.34
CA ASN A 224 -1.38 16.30 29.75
C ASN A 224 -2.74 16.96 29.45
N ASN A 225 -3.85 16.28 29.71
CA ASN A 225 -5.22 16.71 29.37
C ASN A 225 -5.32 17.19 27.91
N MET A 226 -4.80 16.37 27.00
CA MET A 226 -4.61 16.71 25.59
C MET A 226 -5.48 15.85 24.67
N ASP A 227 -6.04 16.45 23.61
CA ASP A 227 -6.75 15.69 22.58
C ASP A 227 -5.79 14.77 21.80
N PRO A 228 -6.14 13.50 21.56
CA PRO A 228 -5.28 12.57 20.81
C PRO A 228 -4.84 13.05 19.43
N GLN A 229 -5.71 13.75 18.69
CA GLN A 229 -5.34 14.25 17.36
C GLN A 229 -4.35 15.40 17.46
N GLU A 230 -4.51 16.25 18.48
CA GLU A 230 -3.56 17.32 18.78
C GLU A 230 -2.19 16.75 19.18
N ALA A 231 -2.14 15.77 20.10
CA ALA A 231 -0.91 15.13 20.51
C ALA A 231 -0.14 14.53 19.32
N VAL A 232 -0.83 13.84 18.42
CA VAL A 232 -0.24 13.26 17.22
C VAL A 232 0.16 14.32 16.20
N GLN A 233 -0.60 15.41 16.07
CA GLN A 233 -0.21 16.53 15.22
C GLN A 233 1.08 17.19 15.72
N GLN A 234 1.21 17.41 17.03
CA GLN A 234 2.42 17.95 17.64
C GLN A 234 3.61 17.01 17.46
N MET A 235 3.43 15.71 17.69
CA MET A 235 4.47 14.69 17.47
C MET A 235 4.97 14.72 16.03
N ARG A 236 4.05 14.72 15.05
CA ARG A 236 4.38 14.76 13.62
C ARG A 236 5.11 16.03 13.22
N ALA A 237 4.66 17.18 13.74
CA ALA A 237 5.32 18.47 13.50
C ALA A 237 6.75 18.48 14.05
N ARG A 238 6.96 18.00 15.29
CA ARG A 238 8.29 17.87 15.90
C ARG A 238 9.20 16.95 15.09
N ILE A 239 8.71 15.78 14.68
CA ILE A 239 9.50 14.87 13.83
C ILE A 239 9.94 15.57 12.54
N ALA A 240 9.02 16.28 11.86
CA ALA A 240 9.35 17.02 10.65
C ALA A 240 10.35 18.16 10.90
N ASP A 241 10.21 18.89 12.00
CA ASP A 241 11.09 20.01 12.33
C ASP A 241 12.49 19.57 12.73
N GLU A 242 12.60 18.53 13.58
CA GLU A 242 13.86 18.04 14.13
C GLU A 242 14.63 17.15 13.13
N THR A 243 13.92 16.28 12.42
CA THR A 243 14.56 15.24 11.58
C THR A 243 14.50 15.51 10.08
N LYS A 244 13.65 16.47 9.67
CA LYS A 244 13.30 16.78 8.26
C LYS A 244 12.62 15.64 7.50
N ILE A 245 12.15 14.62 8.21
CA ILE A 245 11.37 13.50 7.69
C ILE A 245 9.90 13.69 8.07
N THR A 246 8.99 13.49 7.13
CA THR A 246 7.55 13.46 7.43
C THR A 246 7.08 12.05 7.76
N VAL A 247 6.12 11.96 8.67
CA VAL A 247 5.46 10.70 9.01
C VAL A 247 3.95 10.87 8.85
N SER A 248 3.28 9.77 8.52
CA SER A 248 1.83 9.69 8.58
C SER A 248 1.40 8.82 9.74
N ALA A 249 0.25 9.13 10.33
CA ALA A 249 -0.21 8.48 11.55
C ALA A 249 -1.69 8.06 11.49
N GLY A 250 -2.01 6.92 12.10
CA GLY A 250 -3.37 6.47 12.30
C GLY A 250 -3.67 6.35 13.77
N ILE A 251 -4.80 6.87 14.20
CA ILE A 251 -5.21 6.95 15.61
C ILE A 251 -6.50 6.16 15.76
N ALA A 252 -6.52 5.16 16.64
CA ALA A 252 -7.69 4.32 16.85
C ALA A 252 -7.67 3.60 18.21
N ALA A 253 -8.75 2.90 18.53
CA ALA A 253 -8.88 2.12 19.75
C ALA A 253 -7.96 0.87 19.84
N ASN A 254 -7.34 0.45 18.73
CA ASN A 254 -6.44 -0.71 18.71
C ASN A 254 -5.43 -0.64 17.55
N THR A 255 -4.40 -1.47 17.64
CA THR A 255 -3.28 -1.54 16.69
C THR A 255 -3.72 -1.81 15.25
N LYS A 256 -4.68 -2.74 15.03
CA LYS A 256 -5.15 -3.10 13.69
C LYS A 256 -5.81 -1.91 12.99
N LEU A 257 -6.71 -1.21 13.67
CA LEU A 257 -7.38 -0.05 13.13
C LEU A 257 -6.41 1.12 12.94
N ALA A 258 -5.50 1.34 13.89
CA ALA A 258 -4.47 2.38 13.79
C ALA A 258 -3.57 2.17 12.56
N LYS A 259 -3.12 0.94 12.29
CA LYS A 259 -2.33 0.62 11.09
C LYS A 259 -3.08 0.95 9.81
N ILE A 260 -4.35 0.53 9.70
CA ILE A 260 -5.17 0.79 8.51
C ILE A 260 -5.40 2.30 8.35
N ALA A 261 -5.72 3.01 9.44
CA ALA A 261 -5.93 4.46 9.45
C ALA A 261 -4.68 5.23 8.97
N SER A 262 -3.48 4.80 9.37
CA SER A 262 -2.23 5.52 9.05
C SER A 262 -1.93 5.62 7.54
N ASN A 263 -2.55 4.75 6.73
CA ASN A 263 -2.41 4.78 5.27
C ASN A 263 -3.42 5.69 4.58
N GLN A 264 -4.52 6.10 5.24
CA GLN A 264 -5.64 6.82 4.60
C GLN A 264 -5.21 8.19 4.05
N ASN A 265 -4.46 8.95 4.85
CA ASN A 265 -4.05 10.31 4.54
C ASN A 265 -2.55 10.43 4.23
N LYS A 266 -1.92 9.36 3.71
CA LYS A 266 -0.51 9.42 3.28
C LYS A 266 -0.36 10.25 1.98
N PRO A 267 0.75 11.00 1.81
CA PRO A 267 1.82 11.28 2.77
C PRO A 267 1.51 12.46 3.72
N ASN A 268 2.29 12.55 4.79
CA ASN A 268 2.30 13.64 5.75
C ASN A 268 0.90 14.02 6.24
N GLY A 269 0.08 13.03 6.53
CA GLY A 269 -1.26 13.22 7.10
C GLY A 269 -1.51 12.33 8.30
N GLN A 270 -2.64 12.56 8.96
CA GLN A 270 -3.14 11.66 10.00
C GLN A 270 -4.61 11.36 9.80
N PHE A 271 -5.06 10.22 10.29
CA PHE A 271 -6.47 9.82 10.26
C PHE A 271 -6.88 9.28 11.63
N PHE A 272 -8.01 9.78 12.15
CA PHE A 272 -8.54 9.39 13.45
C PHE A 272 -9.85 8.62 13.29
N ILE A 273 -9.91 7.45 13.93
CA ILE A 273 -11.13 6.68 14.10
C ILE A 273 -11.55 6.86 15.55
N ALA A 274 -12.68 7.55 15.77
CA ALA A 274 -13.23 7.75 17.10
C ALA A 274 -13.43 6.41 17.82
N SER A 275 -13.14 6.38 19.12
CA SER A 275 -13.26 5.20 19.99
C SER A 275 -14.72 4.88 20.35
N GLU A 276 -15.60 4.91 19.36
CA GLU A 276 -17.01 4.57 19.45
C GLU A 276 -17.31 3.41 18.51
N ARG A 277 -18.08 2.43 18.99
CA ARG A 277 -18.45 1.25 18.19
C ARG A 277 -19.07 1.65 16.84
N GLN A 278 -19.96 2.65 16.83
CA GLN A 278 -20.63 3.09 15.61
C GLN A 278 -19.65 3.67 14.58
N ALA A 279 -18.71 4.52 15.02
CA ALA A 279 -17.68 5.09 14.15
C ALA A 279 -16.76 4.00 13.57
N ILE A 280 -16.34 3.05 14.41
CA ILE A 280 -15.50 1.92 13.97
C ILE A 280 -16.25 1.05 12.95
N MET A 281 -17.52 0.72 13.20
CA MET A 281 -18.31 -0.08 12.26
C MET A 281 -18.54 0.66 10.95
N ALA A 282 -18.76 1.97 10.98
CA ALA A 282 -18.89 2.79 9.78
C ALA A 282 -17.58 2.78 8.96
N PHE A 283 -16.43 2.90 9.63
CA PHE A 283 -15.12 2.83 8.98
C PHE A 283 -14.86 1.45 8.36
N VAL A 284 -15.10 0.37 9.09
CA VAL A 284 -14.78 -1.00 8.66
C VAL A 284 -15.69 -1.51 7.55
N LYS A 285 -16.94 -1.03 7.48
CA LYS A 285 -17.96 -1.50 6.53
C LYS A 285 -17.50 -1.44 5.06
N ASP A 286 -16.80 -0.37 4.69
CA ASP A 286 -16.41 -0.08 3.32
C ASP A 286 -14.90 -0.31 3.06
N LEU A 287 -14.18 -0.95 4.01
CA LEU A 287 -12.79 -1.34 3.80
C LEU A 287 -12.70 -2.44 2.71
N PRO A 288 -11.75 -2.32 1.75
CA PRO A 288 -11.52 -3.32 0.71
C PRO A 288 -11.10 -4.70 1.21
#